data_AF-A0AAW8J6C2-F1
#
_entry.id   AF-A0AAW8J6C2-F1
#
_cell.length_a   1.000
_cell.length_b   1.000
_cell.length_c   1.000
_cell.angle_alpha   90.00
_cell.angle_beta   90.00
_cell.angle_gamma   90.00
#
_symmetry.space_group_name_H-M   'P 1'
#
loop_
_entity.id
_entity.type
_entity.pdbx_description
1 polymer ?
#
loop_
_entity_poly.entity_id
_entity_poly.type
_entity_poly.pdbx_seq_one_letter_code
_entity_poly.pdbx_strand_id
1 'polypeptide(L)'
;MGNYFLLQFFTVIFALSIVTTIFNKRILGFPQAIGVPIVSAILVFLLQWGASLLNGNQFISINIHSIEDAVRKIDFYDFLVNGVICFILTSSALKFKVSDLRTFWKPIGILATIALVLCAVFYGGLLYAFQYLIGEPVPILVLFLLGSALVATDPIGIKGVLSSVRAPHHLMIKLEGESLFNDAMCIAIFMTLLNVLEGEHFSLLATLQTLLYEIVVAVVIGWAFGLGILRLLKGKHEMESLILTTALLACGSYLVALFAHASAPIACVIGGLIVGNKWGEIIAEREVREVNHFWHTVEGIINSFLFTLIGLEIFILDLNSSLIFGGIVAFVLLHLSRFAANFLSFAFFPSFRQKSYNGSLVILSWGGVRGGISLALILAVANIPELRQYSSILIGYTFISVLLSGVVCGLGLPAVMNAFYYNPNENQSGFKGWYQRMCNKLNRKGYKYIVGEDKHGNETITIYKPESFVDEKTEDGVATLHRPDKAEELKRLEQPGNF
;
A
#
# COMPACT_ATOMS: atom_id res chain seq x y z
N MET A 1 -37.55 20.70 6.18
CA MET A 1 -36.73 20.60 4.95
C MET A 1 -36.12 19.21 4.92
N GLY A 2 -35.99 18.59 3.74
CA GLY A 2 -35.41 17.23 3.63
C GLY A 2 -33.98 17.17 4.17
N ASN A 3 -33.61 16.05 4.78
CA ASN A 3 -32.25 15.81 5.26
C ASN A 3 -31.35 15.49 4.05
N TYR A 4 -30.71 16.50 3.44
CA TYR A 4 -29.80 16.34 2.29
C TYR A 4 -28.37 15.96 2.70
N PHE A 5 -28.22 15.23 3.81
CA PHE A 5 -26.93 14.92 4.43
C PHE A 5 -25.94 14.32 3.41
N LEU A 6 -26.37 13.34 2.61
CA LEU A 6 -25.51 12.69 1.62
C LEU A 6 -24.98 13.67 0.56
N LEU A 7 -25.83 14.57 0.06
CA LEU A 7 -25.42 15.56 -0.94
C LEU A 7 -24.47 16.61 -0.33
N GLN A 8 -24.76 17.05 0.89
CA GLN A 8 -23.89 17.97 1.64
C GLN A 8 -22.52 17.34 1.88
N PHE A 9 -22.50 16.08 2.29
CA PHE A 9 -21.31 15.29 2.53
C PHE A 9 -20.42 15.17 1.29
N PHE A 10 -20.97 14.70 0.15
CA PHE A 10 -20.21 14.60 -1.10
C PHE A 10 -19.72 15.96 -1.59
N THR A 11 -20.52 17.02 -1.43
CA THR A 11 -20.12 18.37 -1.83
C THR A 11 -18.90 18.84 -1.04
N VAL A 12 -18.90 18.65 0.28
CA VAL A 12 -17.78 19.03 1.15
C VAL A 12 -16.54 18.20 0.83
N ILE A 13 -16.67 16.88 0.72
CA ILE A 13 -15.53 16.01 0.39
C ILE A 13 -14.94 16.37 -0.97
N PHE A 14 -15.77 16.56 -2.00
CA PHE A 14 -15.26 16.90 -3.33
C PHE A 14 -14.54 18.24 -3.30
N ALA A 15 -15.12 19.25 -2.67
CA ALA A 15 -14.48 20.57 -2.56
C ALA A 15 -13.13 20.48 -1.84
N LEU A 16 -13.08 19.84 -0.67
CA LEU A 16 -11.84 19.69 0.10
C LEU A 16 -10.80 18.84 -0.63
N SER A 17 -11.22 17.74 -1.27
CA SER A 17 -10.30 16.86 -2.02
C SER A 17 -9.71 17.56 -3.23
N ILE A 18 -10.50 18.37 -3.95
CA ILE A 18 -10.03 19.18 -5.07
C ILE A 18 -9.02 20.24 -4.58
N VAL A 19 -9.37 21.00 -3.54
CA VAL A 19 -8.50 22.06 -2.99
C VAL A 19 -7.16 21.47 -2.53
N THR A 20 -7.20 20.41 -1.72
CA THR A 20 -6.01 19.77 -1.18
C THR A 20 -5.15 19.14 -2.28
N THR A 21 -5.76 18.49 -3.28
CA THR A 21 -5.05 17.88 -4.40
C THR A 21 -4.40 18.92 -5.32
N ILE A 22 -5.12 20.00 -5.65
CA ILE A 22 -4.58 21.09 -6.49
C ILE A 22 -3.44 21.78 -5.77
N PHE A 23 -3.61 22.10 -4.48
CA PHE A 23 -2.57 22.73 -3.68
C PHE A 23 -1.33 21.84 -3.59
N ASN A 24 -1.50 20.55 -3.28
CA ASN A 24 -0.39 19.61 -3.28
C ASN A 24 0.33 19.58 -4.63
N LYS A 25 -0.41 19.46 -5.74
CA LYS A 25 0.17 19.37 -7.08
C LYS A 25 0.90 20.65 -7.52
N ARG A 26 0.39 21.83 -7.15
CA ARG A 26 0.96 23.11 -7.58
C ARG A 26 2.07 23.63 -6.69
N ILE A 27 2.02 23.36 -5.38
CA ILE A 27 2.90 23.98 -4.39
C ILE A 27 3.88 22.99 -3.80
N LEU A 28 3.41 21.83 -3.30
CA LEU A 28 4.26 20.87 -2.59
C LEU A 28 4.96 19.88 -3.54
N GLY A 29 4.28 19.43 -4.59
CA GLY A 29 4.77 18.43 -5.52
C GLY A 29 4.97 17.03 -4.90
N PHE A 30 4.40 16.76 -3.72
CA PHE A 30 4.54 15.46 -3.07
C PHE A 30 3.62 14.40 -3.70
N PRO A 31 3.98 13.11 -3.61
CA PRO A 31 3.06 12.01 -3.89
C PRO A 31 1.71 12.22 -3.19
N GLN A 32 0.61 11.89 -3.86
CA GLN A 32 -0.74 12.19 -3.37
C GLN A 32 -1.00 11.61 -1.97
N ALA A 33 -0.54 10.39 -1.71
CA ALA A 33 -0.66 9.72 -0.41
C ALA A 33 0.02 10.46 0.75
N ILE A 34 0.93 11.39 0.46
CA ILE A 34 1.68 12.17 1.45
C ILE A 34 1.15 13.59 1.50
N GLY A 35 1.05 14.23 0.34
CA GLY A 35 0.72 15.63 0.25
C GLY A 35 -0.73 15.94 0.57
N VAL A 36 -1.68 15.09 0.14
CA VAL A 36 -3.11 15.34 0.37
C VAL A 36 -3.46 15.31 1.86
N PRO A 37 -3.04 14.31 2.68
CA PRO A 37 -3.28 14.33 4.11
C PRO A 37 -2.67 15.54 4.81
N ILE A 38 -1.41 15.90 4.48
CA ILE A 38 -0.72 17.04 5.08
C ILE A 38 -1.43 18.35 4.76
N VAL A 39 -1.80 18.57 3.50
CA VAL A 39 -2.52 19.77 3.10
C VAL A 39 -3.91 19.81 3.72
N SER A 40 -4.60 18.68 3.82
CA SER A 40 -5.90 18.60 4.50
C SER A 40 -5.75 18.99 5.98
N ALA A 41 -4.75 18.46 6.68
CA ALA A 41 -4.44 18.82 8.06
C ALA A 41 -4.21 20.33 8.25
N ILE A 42 -3.38 20.92 7.38
CA ILE A 42 -3.06 22.36 7.42
C ILE A 42 -4.31 23.19 7.10
N LEU A 43 -5.08 22.80 6.08
CA LEU A 43 -6.28 23.52 5.66
C LEU A 43 -7.31 23.56 6.79
N VAL A 44 -7.53 22.43 7.46
CA VAL A 44 -8.46 22.33 8.60
C VAL A 44 -7.97 23.16 9.77
N PHE A 45 -6.68 23.09 10.10
CA PHE A 45 -6.07 23.94 11.12
C PHE A 45 -6.27 25.44 10.83
N LEU A 46 -6.05 25.88 9.59
CA LEU A 46 -6.24 27.27 9.18
C LEU A 46 -7.71 27.70 9.24
N LEU A 47 -8.64 26.84 8.81
CA LEU A 47 -10.08 27.10 8.88
C LEU A 47 -10.53 27.30 10.33
N GLN A 48 -10.04 26.44 11.23
CA GLN A 48 -10.38 26.54 12.65
C GLN A 48 -9.71 27.73 13.33
N TRP A 49 -8.43 28.00 13.05
CA TRP A 49 -7.76 29.17 13.57
C TRP A 49 -8.47 30.45 13.11
N GLY A 50 -8.86 30.53 11.84
CA GLY A 50 -9.69 31.60 11.30
C GLY A 50 -11.05 31.71 12.00
N ALA A 51 -11.73 30.59 12.23
CA ALA A 51 -12.99 30.57 12.97
C ALA A 51 -12.83 31.03 14.43
N SER A 52 -11.72 30.66 15.09
CA SER A 52 -11.41 31.07 16.46
C SER A 52 -11.13 32.57 16.59
N LEU A 53 -10.53 33.19 15.56
CA LEU A 53 -10.33 34.64 15.47
C LEU A 53 -11.65 35.39 15.23
N LEU A 54 -12.63 34.71 14.62
CA LEU A 54 -13.96 35.26 14.31
C LEU A 54 -14.99 34.97 15.40
N ASN A 55 -14.64 34.22 16.46
CA ASN A 55 -15.51 33.98 17.61
C ASN A 55 -15.85 35.31 18.28
N GLY A 56 -17.09 35.77 18.11
CA GLY A 56 -17.60 37.06 18.58
C GLY A 56 -18.19 37.96 17.49
N ASN A 57 -18.05 37.62 16.20
CA ASN A 57 -18.66 38.38 15.10
C ASN A 57 -20.13 37.98 14.87
N GLN A 58 -21.05 38.95 14.87
CA GLN A 58 -22.49 38.72 14.68
C GLN A 58 -22.89 38.25 13.27
N PHE A 59 -21.98 38.32 12.29
CA PHE A 59 -22.27 38.03 10.87
C PHE A 59 -21.82 36.66 10.37
N ILE A 60 -20.86 36.01 11.04
CA ILE A 60 -20.28 34.73 10.58
C ILE A 60 -20.14 33.81 11.80
N SER A 61 -21.10 32.89 11.97
CA SER A 61 -20.99 31.80 12.94
C SER A 61 -20.58 30.52 12.20
N ILE A 62 -19.28 30.22 12.19
CA ILE A 62 -18.81 28.90 11.75
C ILE A 62 -19.01 27.94 12.92
N ASN A 63 -20.10 27.18 12.90
CA ASN A 63 -20.38 26.21 13.94
C ASN A 63 -19.48 24.98 13.77
N ILE A 64 -18.30 25.01 14.38
CA ILE A 64 -17.29 23.93 14.34
C ILE A 64 -17.89 22.62 14.86
N HIS A 65 -18.75 22.67 15.87
CA HIS A 65 -19.43 21.49 16.41
C HIS A 65 -20.33 20.80 15.39
N SER A 66 -20.96 21.54 14.46
CA SER A 66 -21.76 20.94 13.40
C SER A 66 -20.91 20.20 12.36
N ILE A 67 -19.68 20.63 12.12
CA ILE A 67 -18.73 19.95 11.21
C ILE A 67 -18.21 18.69 11.88
N GLU A 68 -17.82 18.80 13.15
CA GLU A 68 -17.38 17.67 13.96
C GLU A 68 -18.47 16.59 14.08
N ASP A 69 -19.71 16.97 14.37
CA ASP A 69 -20.85 16.06 14.42
C ASP A 69 -21.18 15.46 13.05
N ALA A 70 -20.98 16.20 11.96
CA ALA A 70 -21.19 15.68 10.61
C ALA A 70 -20.12 14.65 10.23
N VAL A 71 -18.86 14.86 10.63
CA VAL A 71 -17.77 13.90 10.40
C VAL A 71 -17.93 12.65 11.28
N ARG A 72 -18.26 12.82 12.57
CA ARG A 72 -18.51 11.71 13.51
C ARG A 72 -19.73 10.85 13.14
N LYS A 73 -20.70 11.39 12.39
CA LYS A 73 -21.87 10.65 11.89
C LYS A 73 -21.59 9.80 10.65
N ILE A 74 -20.42 9.95 10.02
CA ILE A 74 -20.05 9.10 8.90
C ILE A 74 -19.70 7.73 9.47
N ASP A 75 -20.49 6.72 9.11
CA ASP A 75 -20.09 5.34 9.32
C ASP A 75 -19.00 4.98 8.30
N PHE A 76 -17.75 5.35 8.64
CA PHE A 76 -16.58 5.11 7.81
C PHE A 76 -16.37 3.62 7.55
N TYR A 77 -16.76 2.77 8.50
CA TYR A 77 -16.67 1.33 8.34
C TYR A 77 -17.54 0.87 7.16
N ASP A 78 -18.82 1.21 7.20
CA ASP A 78 -19.76 0.74 6.18
C ASP A 78 -19.44 1.35 4.81
N PHE A 79 -19.13 2.65 4.77
CA PHE A 79 -18.74 3.30 3.51
C PHE A 79 -17.47 2.68 2.90
N LEU A 80 -16.43 2.44 3.70
CA LEU A 80 -15.14 2.00 3.17
C LEU A 80 -15.03 0.49 3.05
N VAL A 81 -15.25 -0.25 4.15
CA VAL A 81 -15.06 -1.69 4.19
C VAL A 81 -16.13 -2.40 3.37
N ASN A 82 -17.41 -2.06 3.61
CA ASN A 82 -18.53 -2.72 2.92
C ASN A 82 -18.83 -2.10 1.55
N GLY A 83 -18.48 -0.83 1.31
CA GLY A 83 -18.70 -0.15 0.04
C GLY A 83 -17.48 -0.14 -0.88
N VAL A 84 -16.45 0.61 -0.50
CA VAL A 84 -15.40 1.06 -1.42
C VAL A 84 -14.28 0.04 -1.65
N ILE A 85 -13.90 -0.75 -0.63
CA ILE A 85 -12.77 -1.70 -0.69
C ILE A 85 -12.95 -2.73 -1.80
N CYS A 86 -14.18 -3.20 -2.04
CA CYS A 86 -14.44 -4.19 -3.09
C CYS A 86 -13.99 -3.70 -4.48
N PHE A 87 -14.16 -2.41 -4.77
CA PHE A 87 -13.76 -1.80 -6.04
C PHE A 87 -12.25 -1.63 -6.15
N ILE A 88 -11.58 -1.17 -5.08
CA ILE A 88 -10.12 -1.00 -5.08
C ILE A 88 -9.44 -2.35 -5.30
N LEU A 89 -9.80 -3.36 -4.51
CA LEU A 89 -9.19 -4.69 -4.59
C LEU A 89 -9.42 -5.35 -5.95
N THR A 90 -10.65 -5.26 -6.48
CA THR A 90 -10.97 -5.78 -7.81
C THR A 90 -10.19 -5.04 -8.89
N SER A 91 -10.06 -3.71 -8.78
CA SER A 91 -9.26 -2.90 -9.72
C SER A 91 -7.80 -3.33 -9.75
N SER A 92 -7.17 -3.51 -8.59
CA SER A 92 -5.79 -3.96 -8.47
C SER A 92 -5.62 -5.36 -9.06
N ALA A 93 -6.57 -6.27 -8.77
CA ALA A 93 -6.56 -7.63 -9.29
C ALA A 93 -6.74 -7.71 -10.82
N LEU A 94 -7.62 -6.89 -11.41
CA LEU A 94 -7.84 -6.84 -12.86
C LEU A 94 -6.59 -6.46 -13.65
N LYS A 95 -5.73 -5.61 -13.08
CA LYS A 95 -4.49 -5.14 -13.70
C LYS A 95 -3.32 -6.10 -13.49
N PHE A 96 -3.39 -6.99 -12.49
CA PHE A 96 -2.27 -7.83 -12.08
C PHE A 96 -2.15 -9.09 -12.93
N LYS A 97 -0.96 -9.33 -13.50
CA LYS A 97 -0.69 -10.47 -14.39
C LYS A 97 -0.37 -11.74 -13.60
N VAL A 98 -1.11 -12.81 -13.85
CA VAL A 98 -0.92 -14.14 -13.24
C VAL A 98 0.40 -14.78 -13.70
N SER A 99 0.92 -14.45 -14.89
CA SER A 99 2.26 -14.88 -15.33
C SER A 99 3.36 -14.38 -14.40
N ASP A 100 3.23 -13.14 -13.96
CA ASP A 100 4.19 -12.47 -13.07
C ASP A 100 4.05 -13.03 -11.66
N LEU A 101 2.81 -13.26 -11.22
CA LEU A 101 2.52 -14.01 -9.98
C LEU A 101 3.21 -15.37 -10.00
N ARG A 102 3.03 -16.17 -11.07
CA ARG A 102 3.61 -17.52 -11.18
C ARG A 102 5.14 -17.50 -11.15
N THR A 103 5.77 -16.42 -11.59
CA THR A 103 7.23 -16.27 -11.55
C THR A 103 7.72 -15.97 -10.11
N PHE A 104 6.96 -15.17 -9.35
CA PHE A 104 7.34 -14.69 -8.03
C PHE A 104 6.41 -15.14 -6.89
N TRP A 105 5.65 -16.22 -7.07
CA TRP A 105 4.59 -16.64 -6.13
C TRP A 105 5.15 -16.99 -4.75
N LYS A 106 6.36 -17.54 -4.68
CA LYS A 106 7.01 -17.91 -3.42
C LYS A 106 7.36 -16.67 -2.58
N PRO A 107 8.15 -15.70 -3.07
CA PRO A 107 8.44 -14.50 -2.29
C PRO A 107 7.19 -13.67 -1.99
N ILE A 108 6.24 -13.55 -2.94
CA ILE A 108 4.97 -12.84 -2.72
C ILE A 108 4.17 -13.54 -1.61
N GLY A 109 4.01 -14.86 -1.69
CA GLY A 109 3.28 -15.64 -0.69
C GLY A 109 3.90 -15.56 0.70
N ILE A 110 5.23 -15.64 0.82
CA ILE A 110 5.93 -15.48 2.11
C ILE A 110 5.68 -14.09 2.70
N LEU A 111 5.76 -13.03 1.89
CA LEU A 111 5.54 -11.65 2.34
C LEU A 111 4.08 -11.43 2.77
N ALA A 112 3.13 -11.86 1.94
CA ALA A 112 1.70 -11.64 2.16
C ALA A 112 1.08 -12.54 3.25
N THR A 113 1.81 -13.53 3.78
CA THR A 113 1.30 -14.44 4.83
C THR A 113 2.20 -14.44 6.07
N ILE A 114 3.33 -15.13 6.00
CA ILE A 114 4.22 -15.37 7.14
C ILE A 114 4.81 -14.04 7.64
N ALA A 115 5.33 -13.21 6.74
CA ALA A 115 5.93 -11.93 7.15
C ALA A 115 4.88 -10.97 7.69
N LEU A 116 3.68 -10.95 7.11
CA LEU A 116 2.54 -10.19 7.61
C LEU A 116 2.18 -10.60 9.05
N VAL A 117 1.93 -11.89 9.30
CA VAL A 117 1.57 -12.39 10.64
C VAL A 117 2.68 -12.11 11.65
N LEU A 118 3.94 -12.37 11.29
CA LEU A 118 5.08 -12.08 12.16
C LEU A 118 5.21 -10.58 12.45
N CYS A 119 4.93 -9.72 11.46
CA CYS A 119 4.96 -8.27 11.63
C CYS A 119 3.87 -7.81 12.61
N ALA A 120 2.64 -8.33 12.50
CA ALA A 120 1.55 -8.02 13.42
C ALA A 120 1.87 -8.45 14.86
N VAL A 121 2.42 -9.66 15.03
CA VAL A 121 2.82 -10.19 16.35
C VAL A 121 3.97 -9.41 16.95
N PHE A 122 5.03 -9.14 16.19
CA PHE A 122 6.16 -8.34 16.67
C PHE A 122 5.73 -6.92 17.02
N TYR A 123 4.93 -6.29 16.18
CA TYR A 123 4.48 -4.93 16.42
C TYR A 123 3.60 -4.82 17.65
N GLY A 124 2.55 -5.66 17.77
CA GLY A 124 1.69 -5.64 18.95
C GLY A 124 2.44 -6.04 20.23
N GLY A 125 3.38 -6.97 20.16
CA GLY A 125 4.23 -7.35 21.30
C GLY A 125 5.19 -6.25 21.74
N LEU A 126 5.85 -5.56 20.80
CA LEU A 126 6.72 -4.43 21.10
C LEU A 126 5.92 -3.23 21.62
N LEU A 127 4.74 -2.97 21.07
CA LEU A 127 3.83 -1.95 21.58
C LEU A 127 3.36 -2.28 23.00
N TYR A 128 3.04 -3.54 23.28
CA TYR A 128 2.63 -3.97 24.61
C TYR A 128 3.75 -3.72 25.63
N ALA A 129 4.99 -4.07 25.29
CA ALA A 129 6.16 -3.76 26.11
C ALA A 129 6.33 -2.25 26.31
N PHE A 130 6.15 -1.44 25.26
CA PHE A 130 6.21 0.02 25.37
C PHE A 130 5.11 0.58 26.29
N GLN A 131 3.86 0.15 26.12
CA GLN A 131 2.72 0.60 26.93
C GLN A 131 2.88 0.23 28.41
N TYR A 132 3.40 -0.98 28.67
CA TYR A 132 3.73 -1.41 30.01
C TYR A 132 4.82 -0.55 30.65
N LEU A 133 5.86 -0.16 29.89
CA LEU A 133 6.97 0.66 30.38
C LEU A 133 6.56 2.10 30.71
N ILE A 134 5.63 2.69 29.95
CA ILE A 134 5.14 4.05 30.22
C ILE A 134 4.06 4.10 31.29
N GLY A 135 3.59 2.96 31.79
CA GLY A 135 2.58 2.86 32.85
C GLY A 135 1.13 3.02 32.38
N GLU A 136 0.86 2.93 31.07
CA GLU A 136 -0.48 2.97 30.48
C GLU A 136 -0.83 1.59 29.89
N PRO A 137 -1.19 0.59 30.71
CA PRO A 137 -1.38 -0.78 30.22
C PRO A 137 -2.58 -0.87 29.28
N VAL A 138 -2.31 -1.18 28.02
CA VAL A 138 -3.31 -1.54 27.01
C VAL A 138 -3.34 -3.06 26.85
N PRO A 139 -4.52 -3.70 26.80
CA PRO A 139 -4.62 -5.14 26.59
C PRO A 139 -3.90 -5.57 25.32
N ILE A 140 -3.12 -6.64 25.40
CA ILE A 140 -2.29 -7.11 24.28
C ILE A 140 -3.12 -7.39 23.02
N LEU A 141 -4.37 -7.86 23.18
CA LEU A 141 -5.25 -8.16 22.07
C LEU A 141 -5.66 -6.91 21.28
N VAL A 142 -5.85 -5.78 21.96
CA VAL A 142 -6.13 -4.47 21.33
C VAL A 142 -4.91 -4.00 20.53
N LEU A 143 -3.69 -4.27 21.02
CA LEU A 143 -2.45 -3.93 20.33
C LEU A 143 -2.16 -4.87 19.16
N PHE A 144 -2.57 -6.14 19.24
CA PHE A 144 -2.56 -7.04 18.09
C PHE A 144 -3.57 -6.64 17.03
N LEU A 145 -4.76 -6.17 17.43
CA LEU A 145 -5.77 -5.62 16.51
C LEU A 145 -5.23 -4.38 15.78
N LEU A 146 -4.58 -3.48 16.52
CA LEU A 146 -3.88 -2.33 15.94
C LEU A 146 -2.79 -2.78 14.95
N GLY A 147 -2.06 -3.82 15.31
CA GLY A 147 -1.04 -4.40 14.45
C GLY A 147 -1.56 -5.03 13.19
N SER A 148 -2.66 -5.80 13.25
CA SER A 148 -3.24 -6.37 12.03
C SER A 148 -3.64 -5.28 11.05
N ALA A 149 -4.26 -4.18 11.53
CA ALA A 149 -4.65 -3.06 10.66
C ALA A 149 -3.46 -2.33 10.00
N LEU A 150 -2.33 -2.18 10.71
CA LEU A 150 -1.18 -1.37 10.27
C LEU A 150 -0.12 -2.11 9.45
N VAL A 151 -0.22 -3.44 9.36
CA VAL A 151 0.74 -4.26 8.60
C VAL A 151 0.40 -4.29 7.10
N ALA A 152 -0.85 -3.98 6.72
CA ALA A 152 -1.24 -3.73 5.34
C ALA A 152 -0.41 -2.59 4.72
N THR A 153 0.02 -2.80 3.48
CA THR A 153 0.85 -1.83 2.76
C THR A 153 0.20 -1.42 1.46
N ASP A 154 0.26 -0.13 1.17
CA ASP A 154 -0.34 0.48 -0.01
C ASP A 154 0.74 0.79 -1.07
N PRO A 155 0.70 0.11 -2.23
CA PRO A 155 1.66 0.26 -3.29
C PRO A 155 1.40 1.55 -4.05
N ILE A 156 0.20 2.12 -4.00
CA ILE A 156 -0.20 3.31 -4.77
C ILE A 156 0.64 4.51 -4.33
N GLY A 157 0.87 4.64 -3.02
CA GLY A 157 1.66 5.73 -2.45
C GLY A 157 3.11 5.78 -2.93
N ILE A 158 3.70 4.63 -3.30
CA ILE A 158 5.10 4.55 -3.75
C ILE A 158 5.28 4.09 -5.19
N LYS A 159 4.26 3.58 -5.86
CA LYS A 159 4.33 3.14 -7.25
C LYS A 159 4.73 4.30 -8.16
N GLY A 160 4.16 5.49 -7.94
CA GLY A 160 4.58 6.71 -8.64
C GLY A 160 6.05 7.06 -8.38
N VAL A 161 6.51 6.90 -7.14
CA VAL A 161 7.91 7.14 -6.76
C VAL A 161 8.82 6.13 -7.45
N LEU A 162 8.57 4.83 -7.31
CA LEU A 162 9.35 3.75 -7.92
C LEU A 162 9.39 3.82 -9.45
N SER A 163 8.27 4.17 -10.08
CA SER A 163 8.23 4.41 -11.53
C SER A 163 9.09 5.62 -11.92
N SER A 164 9.07 6.71 -11.14
CA SER A 164 9.90 7.89 -11.42
C SER A 164 11.41 7.61 -11.36
N VAL A 165 11.82 6.69 -10.48
CA VAL A 165 13.22 6.25 -10.35
C VAL A 165 13.53 5.02 -11.21
N ARG A 166 12.58 4.57 -12.04
CA ARG A 166 12.71 3.41 -12.94
C ARG A 166 13.16 2.14 -12.22
N ALA A 167 12.45 1.79 -11.16
CA ALA A 167 12.71 0.59 -10.39
C ALA A 167 12.61 -0.69 -11.27
N PRO A 168 13.47 -1.71 -11.05
CA PRO A 168 13.38 -2.98 -11.75
C PRO A 168 11.98 -3.61 -11.69
N HIS A 169 11.55 -4.18 -12.82
CA HIS A 169 10.19 -4.74 -12.96
C HIS A 169 9.86 -5.81 -11.91
N HIS A 170 10.84 -6.64 -11.50
CA HIS A 170 10.62 -7.66 -10.46
C HIS A 170 10.35 -7.06 -9.08
N LEU A 171 10.77 -5.83 -8.78
CA LEU A 171 10.44 -5.15 -7.53
C LEU A 171 8.99 -4.65 -7.55
N MET A 172 8.57 -4.08 -8.68
CA MET A 172 7.18 -3.63 -8.87
C MET A 172 6.21 -4.80 -8.74
N ILE A 173 6.49 -5.93 -9.41
CA ILE A 173 5.66 -7.14 -9.30
C ILE A 173 5.57 -7.64 -7.86
N LYS A 174 6.71 -7.72 -7.15
CA LYS A 174 6.73 -8.20 -5.75
C LYS A 174 5.96 -7.26 -4.82
N LEU A 175 6.07 -5.96 -5.01
CA LEU A 175 5.37 -4.96 -4.20
C LEU A 175 3.86 -4.98 -4.46
N GLU A 176 3.45 -4.97 -5.73
CA GLU A 176 2.04 -5.04 -6.12
C GLU A 176 1.42 -6.37 -5.68
N GLY A 177 2.15 -7.47 -5.87
CA GLY A 177 1.71 -8.79 -5.44
C GLY A 177 1.62 -8.91 -3.91
N GLU A 178 2.59 -8.38 -3.16
CA GLU A 178 2.52 -8.33 -1.69
C GLU A 178 1.24 -7.60 -1.26
N SER A 179 1.04 -6.37 -1.71
CA SER A 179 -0.12 -5.55 -1.30
C SER A 179 -1.45 -6.20 -1.66
N LEU A 180 -1.59 -6.74 -2.87
CA LEU A 180 -2.84 -7.32 -3.36
C LEU A 180 -3.39 -8.40 -2.41
N PHE A 181 -2.50 -9.23 -1.86
CA PHE A 181 -2.88 -10.28 -0.92
C PHE A 181 -2.80 -9.82 0.54
N ASN A 182 -1.91 -8.88 0.88
CA ASN A 182 -1.74 -8.35 2.22
C ASN A 182 -3.02 -7.67 2.72
N ASP A 183 -3.69 -6.85 1.89
CA ASP A 183 -4.93 -6.17 2.28
C ASP A 183 -6.03 -7.18 2.68
N ALA A 184 -6.19 -8.24 1.89
CA ALA A 184 -7.18 -9.27 2.17
C ALA A 184 -6.85 -10.07 3.45
N MET A 185 -5.59 -10.45 3.64
CA MET A 185 -5.13 -11.16 4.84
C MET A 185 -5.18 -10.29 6.11
N CYS A 186 -4.83 -9.01 5.98
CA CYS A 186 -4.93 -8.00 7.04
C CYS A 186 -6.36 -7.91 7.58
N ILE A 187 -7.34 -7.75 6.67
CA ILE A 187 -8.75 -7.66 7.04
C ILE A 187 -9.21 -8.96 7.73
N ALA A 188 -8.83 -10.13 7.20
CA ALA A 188 -9.21 -11.42 7.81
C ALA A 188 -8.67 -11.56 9.25
N ILE A 189 -7.39 -11.24 9.47
CA ILE A 189 -6.78 -11.28 10.82
C ILE A 189 -7.43 -10.24 11.74
N PHE A 190 -7.69 -9.03 11.23
CA PHE A 190 -8.34 -7.97 11.98
C PHE A 190 -9.74 -8.38 12.46
N MET A 191 -10.58 -8.93 11.57
CA MET A 191 -11.91 -9.42 11.94
C MET A 191 -11.85 -10.56 12.96
N THR A 192 -10.91 -11.49 12.77
CA THR A 192 -10.69 -12.58 13.73
C THR A 192 -10.38 -12.04 15.13
N LEU A 193 -9.48 -11.05 15.22
CA LEU A 193 -9.11 -10.44 16.51
C LEU A 193 -10.27 -9.63 17.11
N LEU A 194 -11.07 -8.97 16.26
CA LEU A 194 -12.24 -8.22 16.68
C LEU A 194 -13.30 -9.14 17.31
N ASN A 195 -13.63 -10.26 16.67
CA ASN A 195 -14.59 -11.23 17.21
C ASN A 195 -14.16 -11.76 18.59
N VAL A 196 -12.86 -12.00 18.78
CA VAL A 196 -12.31 -12.42 20.09
C VAL A 196 -12.45 -11.31 21.13
N LEU A 197 -12.28 -10.04 20.73
CA LEU A 197 -12.48 -8.88 21.62
C LEU A 197 -13.95 -8.69 22.02
N GLU A 198 -14.88 -9.04 21.14
CA GLU A 198 -16.34 -9.00 21.39
C GLU A 198 -16.84 -10.16 22.26
N GLY A 199 -15.95 -11.08 22.67
CA GLY A 199 -16.23 -12.11 23.66
C GLY A 199 -16.30 -13.53 23.11
N GLU A 200 -15.98 -13.76 21.84
CA GLU A 200 -15.83 -15.12 21.32
C GLU A 200 -14.61 -15.83 21.95
N HIS A 201 -14.80 -17.10 22.34
CA HIS A 201 -13.71 -17.88 22.91
C HIS A 201 -12.62 -18.15 21.86
N PHE A 202 -11.42 -17.64 22.11
CA PHE A 202 -10.27 -17.96 21.28
C PHE A 202 -9.86 -19.43 21.41
N SER A 203 -9.99 -20.16 20.31
CA SER A 203 -9.44 -21.51 20.15
C SER A 203 -8.61 -21.52 18.88
N LEU A 204 -7.30 -21.72 19.00
CA LEU A 204 -6.38 -21.74 17.86
C LEU A 204 -6.87 -22.70 16.75
N LEU A 205 -7.35 -23.89 17.15
CA LEU A 205 -7.84 -24.89 16.20
C LEU A 205 -9.12 -24.42 15.51
N ALA A 206 -10.06 -23.82 16.25
CA ALA A 206 -11.29 -23.28 15.69
C ALA A 206 -10.98 -22.12 14.74
N THR A 207 -10.11 -21.20 15.14
CA THR A 207 -9.67 -20.08 14.31
C THR A 207 -9.01 -20.55 13.01
N LEU A 208 -8.14 -21.57 13.06
CA LEU A 208 -7.53 -22.12 11.85
C LEU A 208 -8.56 -22.79 10.94
N GLN A 209 -9.56 -23.49 11.50
CA GLN A 209 -10.65 -24.08 10.73
C GLN A 209 -11.53 -23.01 10.07
N THR A 210 -11.91 -21.96 10.81
CA THR A 210 -12.69 -20.83 10.31
C THR A 210 -11.93 -20.10 9.20
N LEU A 211 -10.65 -19.77 9.42
CA LEU A 211 -9.83 -19.11 8.40
C LEU A 211 -9.70 -19.96 7.13
N LEU A 212 -9.52 -21.27 7.28
CA LEU A 212 -9.44 -22.18 6.13
C LEU A 212 -10.77 -22.22 5.36
N TYR A 213 -11.90 -22.29 6.08
CA TYR A 213 -13.24 -22.22 5.49
C TYR A 213 -13.43 -20.90 4.73
N GLU A 214 -13.12 -19.77 5.36
CA GLU A 214 -13.27 -18.43 4.79
C GLU A 214 -12.48 -18.28 3.49
N ILE A 215 -11.23 -18.76 3.47
CA ILE A 215 -10.36 -18.71 2.29
C ILE A 215 -10.88 -19.61 1.18
N VAL A 216 -11.20 -20.88 1.48
CA VAL A 216 -11.64 -21.86 0.48
C VAL A 216 -12.95 -21.44 -0.17
N VAL A 217 -13.94 -21.03 0.65
CA VAL A 217 -15.23 -20.58 0.14
C VAL A 217 -15.08 -19.28 -0.66
N ALA A 218 -14.25 -18.33 -0.21
CA ALA A 218 -13.97 -17.11 -0.97
C ALA A 218 -13.32 -17.40 -2.34
N VAL A 219 -12.38 -18.35 -2.40
CA VAL A 219 -11.76 -18.77 -3.66
C VAL A 219 -12.79 -19.36 -4.61
N VAL A 220 -13.71 -20.21 -4.11
CA VAL A 220 -14.78 -20.80 -4.93
C VAL A 220 -15.74 -19.73 -5.44
N ILE A 221 -16.16 -18.79 -4.59
CA ILE A 221 -17.03 -17.67 -4.96
C ILE A 221 -16.36 -16.79 -6.01
N GLY A 222 -15.13 -16.35 -5.75
CA GLY A 222 -14.35 -15.53 -6.69
C GLY A 222 -14.14 -16.24 -8.03
N TRP A 223 -13.89 -17.55 -8.01
CA TRP A 223 -13.78 -18.36 -9.22
C TRP A 223 -15.09 -18.45 -10.01
N ALA A 224 -16.21 -18.73 -9.33
CA ALA A 224 -17.53 -18.80 -9.94
C ALA A 224 -17.93 -17.46 -10.57
N PHE A 225 -17.75 -16.34 -9.84
CA PHE A 225 -17.99 -14.99 -10.35
C PHE A 225 -17.06 -14.65 -11.51
N GLY A 226 -15.76 -14.92 -11.40
CA GLY A 226 -14.81 -14.67 -12.48
C GLY A 226 -15.19 -15.38 -13.78
N LEU A 227 -15.58 -16.66 -13.70
CA LEU A 227 -16.08 -17.40 -14.87
C LEU A 227 -17.44 -16.91 -15.38
N GLY A 228 -18.34 -16.50 -14.48
CA GLY A 228 -19.63 -15.91 -14.85
C GLY A 228 -19.45 -14.61 -15.62
N ILE A 229 -18.62 -13.72 -15.10
CA ILE A 229 -18.28 -12.43 -15.72
C ILE A 229 -17.59 -12.62 -17.07
N LEU A 230 -16.62 -13.53 -17.19
CA LEU A 230 -16.01 -13.84 -18.48
C LEU A 230 -17.02 -14.31 -19.53
N ARG A 231 -18.11 -14.98 -19.12
CA ARG A 231 -19.19 -15.34 -20.05
C ARG A 231 -20.04 -14.13 -20.43
N LEU A 232 -20.35 -13.24 -19.49
CA LEU A 232 -21.11 -12.02 -19.76
C LEU A 232 -20.34 -11.06 -20.68
N LEU A 233 -19.01 -11.01 -20.56
CA LEU A 233 -18.15 -10.18 -21.41
C LEU A 233 -18.06 -10.69 -22.86
N LYS A 234 -18.53 -11.91 -23.17
CA LYS A 234 -18.56 -12.40 -24.56
C LYS A 234 -19.63 -11.67 -25.36
N GLY A 235 -19.24 -11.15 -26.52
CA GLY A 235 -20.13 -10.48 -27.45
C GLY A 235 -19.73 -9.02 -27.69
N LYS A 236 -20.63 -8.24 -28.29
CA LYS A 236 -20.45 -6.82 -28.48
C LYS A 236 -21.06 -6.08 -27.30
N HIS A 237 -20.27 -5.26 -26.64
CA HIS A 237 -20.68 -4.47 -25.49
C HIS A 237 -20.35 -3.01 -25.72
N GLU A 238 -21.17 -2.14 -25.14
CA GLU A 238 -20.79 -0.74 -24.95
C GLU A 238 -19.86 -0.62 -23.74
N MET A 239 -19.09 0.46 -23.71
CA MET A 239 -18.10 0.69 -22.66
C MET A 239 -18.72 0.71 -21.25
N GLU A 240 -19.91 1.30 -21.12
CA GLU A 240 -20.66 1.37 -19.87
C GLU A 240 -21.04 -0.04 -19.37
N SER A 241 -21.41 -0.94 -20.29
CA SER A 241 -21.72 -2.34 -19.97
C SER A 241 -20.49 -3.09 -19.43
N LEU A 242 -19.32 -2.86 -20.01
CA LEU A 242 -18.07 -3.46 -19.53
C LEU A 242 -17.75 -3.00 -18.11
N ILE A 243 -17.86 -1.69 -17.85
CA ILE A 243 -17.64 -1.12 -16.52
C ILE A 243 -18.64 -1.70 -15.51
N LEU A 244 -19.95 -1.69 -15.83
CA LEU A 244 -20.99 -2.26 -14.97
C LEU A 244 -20.77 -3.74 -14.69
N THR A 245 -20.34 -4.50 -15.68
CA THR A 245 -20.04 -5.93 -15.54
C THR A 245 -18.85 -6.15 -14.58
N THR A 246 -17.81 -5.32 -14.67
CA THR A 246 -16.69 -5.38 -13.70
C THR A 246 -17.05 -4.81 -12.32
N ALA A 247 -18.00 -3.88 -12.22
CA ALA A 247 -18.53 -3.41 -10.94
C ALA A 247 -19.38 -4.51 -10.26
N LEU A 248 -20.16 -5.26 -11.05
CA LEU A 248 -20.89 -6.44 -10.58
C LEU A 248 -19.94 -7.54 -10.08
N LEU A 249 -18.78 -7.73 -10.74
CA LEU A 249 -17.73 -8.61 -10.23
C LEU A 249 -17.31 -8.20 -8.82
N ALA A 250 -17.00 -6.91 -8.63
CA ALA A 250 -16.55 -6.37 -7.36
C ALA A 250 -17.62 -6.52 -6.26
N CYS A 251 -18.76 -5.85 -6.39
CA CYS A 251 -19.79 -5.87 -5.35
C CYS A 251 -20.46 -7.24 -5.21
N GLY A 252 -20.70 -7.94 -6.31
CA GLY A 252 -21.40 -9.22 -6.30
C GLY A 252 -20.60 -10.32 -5.61
N SER A 253 -19.31 -10.46 -5.94
CA SER A 253 -18.45 -11.45 -5.28
C SER A 253 -18.24 -11.11 -3.80
N TYR A 254 -18.09 -9.82 -3.47
CA TYR A 254 -17.94 -9.34 -2.09
C TYR A 254 -19.18 -9.67 -1.25
N LEU A 255 -20.36 -9.28 -1.74
CA LEU A 255 -21.63 -9.46 -1.02
C LEU A 255 -21.97 -10.94 -0.80
N VAL A 256 -21.79 -11.78 -1.81
CA VAL A 256 -22.02 -13.22 -1.67
C VAL A 256 -21.05 -13.86 -0.69
N ALA A 257 -19.79 -13.41 -0.67
CA ALA A 257 -18.82 -13.87 0.32
C ALA A 257 -19.18 -13.44 1.75
N LEU A 258 -19.66 -12.21 1.95
CA LEU A 258 -20.18 -11.77 3.25
C LEU A 258 -21.32 -12.66 3.74
N PHE A 259 -22.31 -12.94 2.89
CA PHE A 259 -23.43 -13.83 3.25
C PHE A 259 -23.02 -15.29 3.50
N ALA A 260 -21.91 -15.73 2.91
CA ALA A 260 -21.36 -17.07 3.12
C ALA A 260 -20.43 -17.17 4.35
N HIS A 261 -20.25 -16.07 5.10
CA HIS A 261 -19.24 -15.95 6.14
C HIS A 261 -17.84 -16.32 5.63
N ALA A 262 -17.51 -15.85 4.43
CA ALA A 262 -16.24 -16.07 3.76
C ALA A 262 -15.48 -14.76 3.60
N SER A 263 -14.18 -14.84 3.26
CA SER A 263 -13.35 -13.65 3.08
C SER A 263 -13.73 -12.87 1.81
N ALA A 264 -14.56 -11.85 1.97
CA ALA A 264 -15.02 -11.00 0.87
C ALA A 264 -13.90 -10.32 0.07
N PRO A 265 -12.83 -9.77 0.70
CA PRO A 265 -11.64 -9.29 0.00
C PRO A 265 -11.00 -10.34 -0.92
N ILE A 266 -10.85 -11.60 -0.44
CA ILE A 266 -10.23 -12.68 -1.22
C ILE A 266 -11.11 -13.04 -2.42
N ALA A 267 -12.43 -13.10 -2.25
CA ALA A 267 -13.35 -13.40 -3.35
C ALA A 267 -13.22 -12.39 -4.51
N CYS A 268 -13.14 -11.09 -4.19
CA CYS A 268 -12.91 -10.04 -5.18
C CYS A 268 -11.56 -10.19 -5.90
N VAL A 269 -10.49 -10.43 -5.14
CA VAL A 269 -9.13 -10.58 -5.71
C VAL A 269 -9.08 -11.77 -6.66
N ILE A 270 -9.63 -12.93 -6.28
CA ILE A 270 -9.65 -14.12 -7.13
C ILE A 270 -10.49 -13.88 -8.40
N GLY A 271 -11.68 -13.29 -8.25
CA GLY A 271 -12.53 -12.93 -9.39
C GLY A 271 -11.85 -11.97 -10.36
N GLY A 272 -11.25 -10.89 -9.82
CA GLY A 272 -10.50 -9.90 -10.58
C GLY A 272 -9.28 -10.48 -11.30
N LEU A 273 -8.50 -11.35 -10.66
CA LEU A 273 -7.36 -12.03 -11.29
C LEU A 273 -7.80 -12.91 -12.45
N ILE A 274 -8.91 -13.63 -12.32
CA ILE A 274 -9.44 -14.50 -13.39
C ILE A 274 -9.89 -13.66 -14.59
N VAL A 275 -10.66 -12.60 -14.35
CA VAL A 275 -11.17 -11.74 -15.42
C VAL A 275 -10.02 -10.98 -16.08
N GLY A 276 -9.17 -10.32 -15.30
CA GLY A 276 -8.05 -9.49 -15.75
C GLY A 276 -7.03 -10.21 -16.62
N ASN A 277 -6.91 -11.54 -16.46
CA ASN A 277 -5.95 -12.36 -17.21
C ASN A 277 -6.55 -13.06 -18.43
N LYS A 278 -7.89 -13.10 -18.58
CA LYS A 278 -8.56 -13.79 -19.69
C LYS A 278 -9.39 -12.88 -20.57
N TRP A 279 -9.80 -11.71 -20.09
CA TRP A 279 -10.63 -10.79 -20.88
C TRP A 279 -9.94 -10.26 -22.15
N GLY A 280 -8.61 -10.21 -22.21
CA GLY A 280 -7.87 -9.80 -23.41
C GLY A 280 -7.99 -10.80 -24.57
N GLU A 281 -8.44 -12.02 -24.30
CA GLU A 281 -8.77 -13.03 -25.31
C GLU A 281 -10.22 -12.89 -25.82
N ILE A 282 -11.05 -12.07 -25.16
CA ILE A 282 -12.50 -11.99 -25.36
C ILE A 282 -12.91 -10.62 -25.92
N ILE A 283 -12.33 -9.54 -25.39
CA ILE A 283 -12.63 -8.15 -25.75
C ILE A 283 -11.41 -7.46 -26.34
N ALA A 284 -11.62 -6.35 -27.06
CA ALA A 284 -10.53 -5.66 -27.73
C ALA A 284 -9.57 -5.01 -26.72
N GLU A 285 -8.27 -4.97 -27.04
CA GLU A 285 -7.27 -4.37 -26.13
C GLU A 285 -7.58 -2.92 -25.77
N ARG A 286 -8.20 -2.17 -26.69
CA ARG A 286 -8.62 -0.79 -26.45
C ARG A 286 -9.65 -0.73 -25.31
N GLU A 287 -10.65 -1.60 -25.33
CA GLU A 287 -11.69 -1.67 -24.32
C GLU A 287 -11.09 -2.05 -22.95
N VAL A 288 -10.18 -3.04 -22.93
CA VAL A 288 -9.42 -3.42 -21.73
C VAL A 288 -8.67 -2.22 -21.14
N ARG A 289 -7.95 -1.46 -21.99
CA ARG A 289 -7.21 -0.27 -21.55
C ARG A 289 -8.14 0.81 -20.99
N GLU A 290 -9.26 1.07 -21.65
CA GLU A 290 -10.23 2.07 -21.19
C GLU A 290 -10.86 1.64 -19.86
N VAL A 291 -11.18 0.34 -19.65
CA VAL A 291 -11.77 -0.16 -18.38
C VAL A 291 -10.74 -0.04 -17.26
N ASN A 292 -9.49 -0.42 -17.52
CA ASN A 292 -8.40 -0.25 -16.58
C ASN A 292 -8.15 1.23 -16.24
N HIS A 293 -8.27 2.14 -17.21
CA HIS A 293 -8.14 3.58 -17.00
C HIS A 293 -9.28 4.15 -16.15
N PHE A 294 -10.52 3.71 -16.41
CA PHE A 294 -11.67 4.06 -15.58
C PHE A 294 -11.44 3.66 -14.13
N TRP A 295 -11.09 2.39 -13.87
CA TRP A 295 -10.87 1.92 -12.52
C TRP A 295 -9.65 2.56 -11.84
N HIS A 296 -8.57 2.82 -12.59
CA HIS A 296 -7.44 3.60 -12.07
C HIS A 296 -7.85 5.03 -11.65
N THR A 297 -8.76 5.65 -12.40
CA THR A 297 -9.28 6.98 -12.05
C THR A 297 -10.16 6.92 -10.81
N VAL A 298 -11.06 5.94 -10.72
CA VAL A 298 -11.92 5.70 -9.56
C VAL A 298 -11.09 5.43 -8.30
N GLU A 299 -10.08 4.57 -8.39
CA GLU A 299 -9.10 4.29 -7.33
C GLU A 299 -8.40 5.58 -6.85
N GLY A 300 -7.94 6.43 -7.77
CA GLY A 300 -7.32 7.71 -7.43
C GLY A 300 -8.27 8.70 -6.74
N ILE A 301 -9.54 8.75 -7.16
CA ILE A 301 -10.58 9.59 -6.53
C ILE A 301 -10.87 9.11 -5.12
N ILE A 302 -11.11 7.80 -4.94
CA ILE A 302 -11.36 7.17 -3.65
C ILE A 302 -10.20 7.44 -2.68
N ASN A 303 -8.96 7.23 -3.13
CA ASN A 303 -7.79 7.48 -2.29
C ASN A 303 -7.65 8.96 -1.92
N SER A 304 -7.98 9.87 -2.84
CA SER A 304 -8.00 11.30 -2.51
C SER A 304 -9.02 11.61 -1.41
N PHE A 305 -10.22 11.02 -1.50
CA PHE A 305 -11.24 11.19 -0.45
C PHE A 305 -10.77 10.61 0.88
N LEU A 306 -10.22 9.40 0.87
CA LEU A 306 -9.62 8.76 2.03
C LEU A 306 -8.59 9.68 2.67
N PHE A 307 -7.58 10.10 1.92
CA PHE A 307 -6.52 10.96 2.44
C PHE A 307 -7.00 12.33 2.93
N THR A 308 -8.01 12.92 2.29
CA THR A 308 -8.63 14.16 2.78
C THR A 308 -9.37 13.92 4.09
N LEU A 309 -10.17 12.86 4.19
CA LEU A 309 -10.90 12.44 5.39
C LEU A 309 -9.95 12.12 6.54
N ILE A 310 -8.85 11.42 6.27
CA ILE A 310 -7.76 11.16 7.22
C ILE A 310 -7.21 12.47 7.78
N GLY A 311 -7.00 13.48 6.94
CA GLY A 311 -6.50 14.79 7.38
C GLY A 311 -7.53 15.59 8.18
N LEU A 312 -8.82 15.38 7.96
CA LEU A 312 -9.89 15.95 8.78
C LEU A 312 -9.95 15.30 10.17
N GLU A 313 -9.70 14.00 10.26
CA GLU A 313 -9.76 13.23 11.51
C GLU A 313 -8.72 13.69 12.55
N ILE A 314 -7.56 14.20 12.09
CA ILE A 314 -6.52 14.81 12.95
C ILE A 314 -7.11 15.83 13.91
N PHE A 315 -8.12 16.56 13.44
CA PHE A 315 -8.73 17.62 14.20
C PHE A 315 -9.62 17.12 15.35
N ILE A 316 -10.21 15.93 15.20
CA ILE A 316 -11.04 15.29 16.25
C ILE A 316 -10.15 14.71 17.36
N LEU A 317 -8.88 14.46 17.07
CA LEU A 317 -7.92 13.95 18.04
C LEU A 317 -7.40 15.06 18.95
N ASP A 318 -7.57 14.87 20.25
CA ASP A 318 -6.85 15.63 21.27
C ASP A 318 -5.36 15.25 21.23
N LEU A 319 -4.61 15.91 20.34
CA LEU A 319 -3.17 15.72 20.17
C LEU A 319 -2.42 16.25 21.40
N ASN A 320 -2.28 15.41 22.42
CA ASN A 320 -1.38 15.67 23.52
C ASN A 320 0.06 15.24 23.17
N SER A 321 1.05 15.76 23.89
CA SER A 321 2.47 15.43 23.65
C SER A 321 2.77 13.93 23.82
N SER A 322 2.06 13.26 24.73
CA SER A 322 2.19 11.82 24.98
C SER A 322 1.76 10.98 23.77
N LEU A 323 0.63 11.33 23.14
CA LEU A 323 0.07 10.65 21.98
C LEU A 323 0.95 10.84 20.75
N ILE A 324 1.50 12.05 20.56
CA ILE A 324 2.45 12.33 19.49
C ILE A 324 3.72 11.49 19.69
N PHE A 325 4.29 11.51 20.90
CA PHE A 325 5.48 10.73 21.21
C PHE A 325 5.23 9.23 21.05
N GLY A 326 4.13 8.73 21.61
CA GLY A 326 3.70 7.34 21.49
C GLY A 326 3.48 6.91 20.04
N GLY A 327 2.86 7.77 19.22
CA GLY A 327 2.66 7.51 17.79
C GLY A 327 3.97 7.48 17.00
N ILE A 328 4.95 8.34 17.33
CA ILE A 328 6.29 8.29 16.72
C ILE A 328 6.99 6.98 17.10
N VAL A 329 6.93 6.59 18.38
CA VAL A 329 7.50 5.31 18.83
C VAL A 329 6.79 4.15 18.14
N ALA A 330 5.46 4.16 18.06
CA ALA A 330 4.68 3.17 17.34
C ALA A 330 5.12 3.06 15.87
N PHE A 331 5.32 4.19 15.17
CA PHE A 331 5.85 4.18 13.81
C PHE A 331 7.22 3.49 13.70
N VAL A 332 8.14 3.79 14.64
CA VAL A 332 9.49 3.18 14.67
C VAL A 332 9.40 1.67 14.95
N LEU A 333 8.59 1.27 15.93
CA LEU A 333 8.37 -0.13 16.27
C LEU A 333 7.72 -0.90 15.11
N LEU A 334 6.79 -0.27 14.38
CA LEU A 334 6.16 -0.86 13.19
C LEU A 334 7.20 -1.11 12.09
N HIS A 335 8.09 -0.15 11.87
CA HIS A 335 9.21 -0.32 10.94
C HIS A 335 10.14 -1.44 11.36
N LEU A 336 10.58 -1.42 12.62
CA LEU A 336 11.46 -2.45 13.15
C LEU A 336 10.83 -3.84 13.04
N SER A 337 9.55 -3.96 13.35
CA SER A 337 8.78 -5.20 13.22
C SER A 337 8.71 -5.68 11.78
N ARG A 338 8.48 -4.77 10.82
CA ARG A 338 8.47 -5.11 9.39
C ARG A 338 9.83 -5.60 8.91
N PHE A 339 10.91 -4.92 9.28
CA PHE A 339 12.27 -5.37 8.98
C PHE A 339 12.53 -6.75 9.61
N ALA A 340 12.26 -6.91 10.90
CA ALA A 340 12.45 -8.19 11.59
C ALA A 340 11.64 -9.31 10.93
N ALA A 341 10.36 -9.09 10.67
CA ALA A 341 9.46 -10.08 10.08
C ALA A 341 9.85 -10.46 8.66
N ASN A 342 10.19 -9.49 7.80
CA ASN A 342 10.63 -9.76 6.44
C ASN A 342 11.94 -10.56 6.44
N PHE A 343 12.94 -10.14 7.23
CA PHE A 343 14.22 -10.84 7.27
C PHE A 343 14.10 -12.24 7.88
N LEU A 344 13.32 -12.39 8.96
CA LEU A 344 13.11 -13.65 9.63
C LEU A 344 12.32 -14.64 8.76
N SER A 345 11.28 -14.18 8.07
CA SER A 345 10.49 -15.02 7.16
C SER A 345 11.36 -15.65 6.08
N PHE A 346 12.28 -14.89 5.49
CA PHE A 346 13.20 -15.44 4.48
C PHE A 346 14.38 -16.22 5.09
N ALA A 347 14.63 -16.11 6.40
CA ALA A 347 15.64 -16.91 7.10
C ALA A 347 15.20 -18.38 7.25
N PHE A 348 13.91 -18.64 7.48
CA PHE A 348 13.33 -19.99 7.48
C PHE A 348 13.35 -20.67 6.10
N PHE A 349 13.64 -19.89 5.06
CA PHE A 349 13.50 -20.28 3.65
C PHE A 349 14.79 -19.99 2.85
N PRO A 350 15.96 -20.56 3.25
CA PRO A 350 17.27 -20.16 2.74
C PRO A 350 17.48 -20.40 1.25
N SER A 351 16.88 -21.43 0.64
CA SER A 351 16.92 -21.64 -0.82
C SER A 351 16.26 -20.51 -1.62
N PHE A 352 15.38 -19.73 -1.00
CA PHE A 352 14.71 -18.57 -1.61
C PHE A 352 15.46 -17.26 -1.35
N ARG A 353 16.46 -17.29 -0.45
CA ARG A 353 17.31 -16.15 -0.08
C ARG A 353 18.12 -15.65 -1.28
N GLN A 354 18.74 -16.54 -2.07
CA GLN A 354 19.64 -16.16 -3.16
C GLN A 354 18.95 -15.38 -4.31
N LYS A 355 17.64 -15.56 -4.54
CA LYS A 355 16.87 -14.79 -5.53
C LYS A 355 16.25 -13.49 -4.99
N SER A 356 16.17 -13.31 -3.67
CA SER A 356 15.52 -12.15 -3.03
C SER A 356 16.49 -11.15 -2.38
N TYR A 357 17.75 -11.53 -2.09
CA TYR A 357 18.68 -10.72 -1.28
C TYR A 357 19.48 -9.62 -2.03
N ASN A 358 19.18 -9.35 -3.30
CA ASN A 358 19.83 -8.28 -4.06
C ASN A 358 19.24 -6.89 -3.70
N GLY A 359 19.21 -6.52 -2.42
CA GLY A 359 18.63 -5.25 -1.93
C GLY A 359 17.10 -5.20 -1.97
N SER A 360 16.44 -6.09 -2.72
CA SER A 360 14.98 -6.17 -2.87
C SER A 360 14.26 -6.26 -1.52
N LEU A 361 14.74 -7.06 -0.57
CA LEU A 361 14.11 -7.18 0.74
C LEU A 361 14.18 -5.88 1.57
N VAL A 362 15.29 -5.15 1.50
CA VAL A 362 15.46 -3.85 2.19
C VAL A 362 14.54 -2.81 1.56
N ILE A 363 14.49 -2.76 0.23
CA ILE A 363 13.63 -1.84 -0.51
C ILE A 363 12.15 -2.13 -0.25
N LEU A 364 11.74 -3.41 -0.24
CA LEU A 364 10.36 -3.81 0.06
C LEU A 364 10.00 -3.54 1.53
N SER A 365 10.95 -3.74 2.46
CA SER A 365 10.74 -3.44 3.89
C SER A 365 10.60 -1.94 4.13
N TRP A 366 11.44 -1.12 3.47
CA TRP A 366 11.39 0.33 3.55
C TRP A 366 10.17 0.90 2.83
N GLY A 367 9.86 0.39 1.64
CA GLY A 367 8.76 0.85 0.78
C GLY A 367 7.36 0.46 1.25
N GLY A 368 7.21 -0.13 2.44
CA GLY A 368 5.89 -0.45 2.99
C GLY A 368 5.12 0.78 3.47
N VAL A 369 4.74 1.70 2.58
CA VAL A 369 3.86 2.82 2.95
C VAL A 369 2.49 2.28 3.36
N ARG A 370 1.87 2.88 4.39
CA ARG A 370 0.56 2.46 4.88
C ARG A 370 -0.50 3.31 4.20
N GLY A 371 -1.59 2.67 3.80
CA GLY A 371 -2.67 3.30 3.04
C GLY A 371 -3.82 3.79 3.91
N GLY A 372 -4.85 4.31 3.25
CA GLY A 372 -6.08 4.72 3.91
C GLY A 372 -6.88 3.58 4.53
N ILE A 373 -6.68 2.33 4.08
CA ILE A 373 -7.37 1.14 4.60
C ILE A 373 -7.05 0.90 6.08
N SER A 374 -5.79 1.09 6.50
CA SER A 374 -5.39 0.91 7.91
C SER A 374 -6.16 1.85 8.84
N LEU A 375 -6.31 3.12 8.46
CA LEU A 375 -7.07 4.08 9.27
C LEU A 375 -8.58 3.79 9.20
N ALA A 376 -9.10 3.38 8.04
CA ALA A 376 -10.50 3.01 7.89
C ALA A 376 -10.91 1.88 8.86
N LEU A 377 -10.11 0.82 8.93
CA LEU A 377 -10.34 -0.31 9.84
C LEU A 377 -10.33 0.13 11.31
N ILE A 378 -9.44 1.06 11.65
CA ILE A 378 -9.33 1.54 13.03
C ILE A 378 -10.48 2.47 13.41
N LEU A 379 -10.86 3.39 12.52
CA LEU A 379 -12.00 4.28 12.74
C LEU A 379 -13.31 3.50 12.89
N ALA A 380 -13.43 2.39 12.16
CA ALA A 380 -14.57 1.49 12.27
C ALA A 380 -14.77 0.94 13.68
N VAL A 381 -13.69 0.49 14.31
CA VAL A 381 -13.75 -0.16 15.63
C VAL A 381 -13.58 0.82 16.78
N ALA A 382 -13.09 2.03 16.50
CA ALA A 382 -12.83 3.04 17.52
C ALA A 382 -14.08 3.51 18.28
N ASN A 383 -15.28 3.29 17.72
CA ASN A 383 -16.56 3.63 18.34
C ASN A 383 -17.21 2.44 19.08
N ILE A 384 -16.62 1.24 19.00
CA ILE A 384 -17.12 0.05 19.70
C ILE A 384 -16.96 0.26 21.22
N PRO A 385 -18.00 0.03 22.05
CA PRO A 385 -17.98 0.32 23.48
C PRO A 385 -16.75 -0.23 24.23
N GLU A 386 -16.36 -1.47 23.91
CA GLU A 386 -15.25 -2.20 24.50
C GLU A 386 -13.89 -1.57 24.18
N LEU A 387 -13.77 -0.95 22.99
CA LEU A 387 -12.54 -0.33 22.48
C LEU A 387 -12.51 1.17 22.66
N ARG A 388 -13.63 1.79 23.04
CA ARG A 388 -13.79 3.24 23.15
C ARG A 388 -12.75 3.89 24.07
N GLN A 389 -12.38 3.23 25.15
CA GLN A 389 -11.33 3.70 26.08
C GLN A 389 -9.93 3.76 25.43
N TYR A 390 -9.68 2.99 24.37
CA TYR A 390 -8.41 2.94 23.63
C TYR A 390 -8.48 3.69 22.30
N SER A 391 -9.64 4.25 21.95
CA SER A 391 -9.91 4.93 20.68
C SER A 391 -8.87 6.01 20.34
N SER A 392 -8.50 6.84 21.31
CA SER A 392 -7.47 7.88 21.12
C SER A 392 -6.11 7.30 20.74
N ILE A 393 -5.70 6.18 21.36
CA ILE A 393 -4.43 5.50 21.06
C ILE A 393 -4.52 4.82 19.69
N LEU A 394 -5.60 4.08 19.43
CA LEU A 394 -5.80 3.36 18.17
C LEU A 394 -5.78 4.33 16.98
N ILE A 395 -6.60 5.37 17.00
CA ILE A 395 -6.68 6.36 15.92
C ILE A 395 -5.38 7.16 15.85
N GLY A 396 -4.89 7.68 16.99
CA GLY A 396 -3.69 8.52 17.02
C GLY A 396 -2.43 7.82 16.52
N TYR A 397 -2.17 6.59 16.97
CA TYR A 397 -1.00 5.82 16.53
C TYR A 397 -1.11 5.40 15.07
N THR A 398 -2.31 5.02 14.63
CA THR A 398 -2.57 4.69 13.21
C THR A 398 -2.34 5.89 12.33
N PHE A 399 -2.89 7.03 12.70
CA PHE A 399 -2.75 8.28 11.98
C PHE A 399 -1.27 8.68 11.84
N ILE A 400 -0.55 8.76 12.97
CA ILE A 400 0.87 9.16 12.99
C ILE A 400 1.71 8.16 12.18
N SER A 401 1.42 6.86 12.28
CA SER A 401 2.13 5.82 11.53
C SER A 401 1.88 5.91 10.03
N VAL A 402 0.64 6.18 9.60
CA VAL A 402 0.29 6.38 8.18
C VAL A 402 1.01 7.62 7.65
N LEU A 403 0.92 8.76 8.34
CA LEU A 403 1.56 10.01 7.93
C LEU A 403 3.08 9.87 7.87
N LEU A 404 3.72 9.37 8.93
CA LEU A 404 5.17 9.19 8.97
C LEU A 404 5.62 8.15 7.95
N SER A 405 4.84 7.10 7.68
CA SER A 405 5.19 6.15 6.62
C SER A 405 5.15 6.81 5.25
N GLY A 406 4.15 7.62 4.96
CA GLY A 406 4.11 8.41 3.74
C GLY A 406 5.36 9.28 3.62
N VAL A 407 5.63 10.12 4.62
CA VAL A 407 6.74 11.09 4.60
C VAL A 407 8.11 10.39 4.60
N VAL A 408 8.39 9.55 5.59
CA VAL A 408 9.71 8.94 5.79
C VAL A 408 9.98 7.83 4.78
N CYS A 409 9.04 6.91 4.58
CA CYS A 409 9.24 5.82 3.63
C CYS A 409 9.15 6.34 2.20
N GLY A 410 8.10 7.09 1.89
CA GLY A 410 7.84 7.57 0.52
C GLY A 410 8.95 8.48 0.01
N LEU A 411 9.38 9.49 0.80
CA LEU A 411 10.48 10.39 0.41
C LEU A 411 11.86 9.74 0.56
N GLY A 412 12.01 8.77 1.47
CA GLY A 412 13.26 8.03 1.67
C GLY A 412 13.51 6.91 0.66
N LEU A 413 12.47 6.40 0.00
CA LEU A 413 12.54 5.26 -0.92
C LEU A 413 13.52 5.48 -2.10
N PRO A 414 13.59 6.66 -2.75
CA PRO A 414 14.59 6.92 -3.78
C PRO A 414 16.02 6.73 -3.29
N ALA A 415 16.36 7.22 -2.09
CA ALA A 415 17.70 7.05 -1.51
C ALA A 415 18.00 5.58 -1.22
N VAL A 416 17.05 4.86 -0.62
CA VAL A 416 17.21 3.44 -0.33
C VAL A 416 17.37 2.65 -1.62
N MET A 417 16.61 2.97 -2.66
CA MET A 417 16.72 2.30 -3.94
C MET A 417 18.08 2.57 -4.60
N ASN A 418 18.54 3.82 -4.62
CA ASN A 418 19.83 4.19 -5.19
C ASN A 418 21.03 3.58 -4.43
N ALA A 419 20.88 3.24 -3.15
CA ALA A 419 21.90 2.52 -2.39
C ALA A 419 22.10 1.06 -2.86
N PHE A 420 21.16 0.49 -3.62
CA PHE A 420 21.24 -0.89 -4.13
C PHE A 420 21.18 -1.01 -5.66
N TYR A 421 20.47 -0.12 -6.33
CA TYR A 421 20.28 -0.07 -7.78
C TYR A 421 20.66 1.32 -8.26
N TYR A 422 21.86 1.46 -8.84
CA TYR A 422 22.34 2.76 -9.34
C TYR A 422 21.92 2.98 -10.79
N ASN A 423 21.28 4.11 -11.06
CA ASN A 423 20.97 4.59 -12.40
C ASN A 423 22.05 5.58 -12.88
N PRO A 424 22.90 5.20 -13.86
CA PRO A 424 23.91 6.11 -14.42
C PRO A 424 23.32 7.30 -15.20
N ASN A 425 22.06 7.22 -15.62
CA ASN A 425 21.43 8.21 -16.51
C ASN A 425 20.63 9.29 -15.78
N GLU A 426 20.64 9.33 -14.44
CA GLU A 426 19.96 10.37 -13.66
C GLU A 426 20.74 11.69 -13.64
N ASN A 427 20.01 12.80 -13.76
CA ASN A 427 20.58 14.13 -13.96
C ASN A 427 21.43 14.56 -12.73
N GLN A 428 22.72 14.82 -12.95
CA GLN A 428 23.69 15.13 -11.88
C GLN A 428 23.70 16.61 -11.44
N SER A 429 22.79 17.43 -11.95
CA SER A 429 22.73 18.87 -11.65
C SER A 429 21.64 19.23 -10.62
N GLY A 430 21.84 20.33 -9.87
CA GLY A 430 20.88 20.83 -8.86
C GLY A 430 20.73 19.97 -7.58
N PHE A 431 19.64 20.20 -6.83
CA PHE A 431 19.31 19.45 -5.60
C PHE A 431 19.16 17.94 -5.86
N LYS A 432 18.56 17.58 -7.00
CA LYS A 432 18.47 16.19 -7.48
C LYS A 432 19.86 15.58 -7.67
N GLY A 433 20.79 16.30 -8.30
CA GLY A 433 22.17 15.86 -8.47
C GLY A 433 22.99 15.74 -7.17
N TRP A 434 22.75 16.62 -6.18
CA TRP A 434 23.37 16.49 -4.86
C TRP A 434 22.89 15.23 -4.13
N TYR A 435 21.58 14.99 -4.13
CA TYR A 435 20.97 13.77 -3.59
C TYR A 435 21.49 12.52 -4.30
N GLN A 436 21.60 12.57 -5.64
CA GLN A 436 22.19 11.51 -6.47
C GLN A 436 23.63 11.17 -6.06
N ARG A 437 24.48 12.18 -5.85
CA ARG A 437 25.88 12.00 -5.44
C ARG A 437 26.00 11.42 -4.03
N MET A 438 25.15 11.86 -3.10
CA MET A 438 25.08 11.32 -1.75
C MET A 438 24.69 9.84 -1.79
N CYS A 439 23.69 9.48 -2.59
CA CYS A 439 23.25 8.10 -2.76
C CYS A 439 24.30 7.22 -3.45
N ASN A 440 25.06 7.75 -4.42
CA ASN A 440 26.17 7.03 -5.06
C ASN A 440 27.28 6.67 -4.05
N LYS A 441 27.60 7.58 -3.11
CA LYS A 441 28.54 7.28 -2.01
C LYS A 441 28.02 6.20 -1.04
N LEU A 442 26.70 5.97 -1.00
CA LEU A 442 26.06 4.96 -0.16
C LEU A 442 25.85 3.62 -0.88
N ASN A 443 26.11 3.54 -2.19
CA ASN A 443 25.95 2.31 -2.96
C ASN A 443 27.04 1.28 -2.61
N ARG A 444 26.73 0.39 -1.67
CA ARG A 444 27.65 -0.63 -1.15
C ARG A 444 27.82 -1.85 -2.06
N LYS A 445 26.94 -2.07 -3.05
CA LYS A 445 26.92 -3.31 -3.86
C LYS A 445 27.28 -3.13 -5.34
N GLY A 446 27.34 -1.90 -5.87
CA GLY A 446 27.87 -1.61 -7.20
C GLY A 446 27.01 -2.11 -8.39
N TYR A 447 25.78 -2.57 -8.16
CA TYR A 447 24.88 -2.97 -9.25
C TYR A 447 24.45 -1.73 -10.05
N LYS A 448 24.78 -1.74 -11.34
CA LYS A 448 24.28 -0.78 -12.33
C LYS A 448 23.05 -1.40 -12.99
N TYR A 449 22.10 -0.62 -13.47
CA TYR A 449 21.09 -1.11 -14.40
C TYR A 449 21.01 -0.18 -15.60
N ILE A 450 20.77 -0.78 -16.76
CA ILE A 450 20.61 -0.07 -18.04
C ILE A 450 19.16 -0.24 -18.46
N VAL A 451 18.51 0.87 -18.77
CA VAL A 451 17.17 0.87 -19.35
C VAL A 451 17.34 0.82 -20.86
N GLY A 452 16.92 -0.29 -21.46
CA GLY A 452 16.79 -0.47 -22.90
C GLY A 452 15.33 -0.51 -23.32
N GLU A 453 15.07 -0.75 -24.60
CA GLU A 453 13.74 -0.87 -25.19
C GLU A 453 13.72 -2.17 -26.00
N ASP A 454 12.70 -3.01 -25.80
CA ASP A 454 12.56 -4.24 -26.59
C ASP A 454 12.06 -3.94 -28.01
N LYS A 455 12.02 -4.98 -28.85
CA LYS A 455 11.57 -4.87 -30.25
C LYS A 455 10.10 -4.42 -30.41
N HIS A 456 9.33 -4.38 -29.32
CA HIS A 456 7.92 -3.99 -29.31
C HIS A 456 7.72 -2.61 -28.66
N GLY A 457 8.79 -1.88 -28.35
CA GLY A 457 8.72 -0.57 -27.72
C GLY A 457 8.47 -0.62 -26.20
N ASN A 458 8.60 -1.79 -25.56
CA ASN A 458 8.48 -1.89 -24.11
C ASN A 458 9.85 -1.65 -23.46
N GLU A 459 9.88 -0.80 -22.44
CA GLU A 459 11.09 -0.56 -21.67
C GLU A 459 11.58 -1.85 -20.98
N THR A 460 12.85 -2.20 -21.18
CA THR A 460 13.51 -3.35 -20.56
C THR A 460 14.59 -2.87 -19.59
N ILE A 461 14.49 -3.26 -18.33
CA ILE A 461 15.49 -2.94 -17.32
C ILE A 461 16.48 -4.10 -17.22
N THR A 462 17.68 -3.91 -17.76
CA THR A 462 18.76 -4.89 -17.68
C THR A 462 19.62 -4.57 -16.46
N ILE A 463 19.58 -5.43 -15.43
CA ILE A 463 20.55 -5.33 -14.34
C ILE A 463 21.93 -5.62 -14.94
N TYR A 464 22.78 -4.61 -15.00
CA TYR A 464 24.17 -4.75 -15.41
C TYR A 464 24.91 -5.51 -14.31
N LYS A 465 24.96 -6.83 -14.49
CA LYS A 465 26.02 -7.64 -13.91
C LYS A 465 27.20 -7.46 -14.86
N PRO A 466 28.33 -6.85 -14.46
CA PRO A 466 29.55 -7.16 -15.17
C PRO A 466 29.69 -8.68 -15.07
N GLU A 467 29.62 -9.40 -16.19
CA GLU A 467 30.06 -10.79 -16.20
C GLU A 467 31.46 -10.77 -15.57
N SER A 468 31.67 -11.56 -14.52
CA SER A 468 33.02 -11.76 -14.00
C SER A 468 33.81 -12.43 -15.12
N PHE A 469 34.55 -11.64 -15.90
CA PHE A 469 35.40 -12.13 -16.99
C PHE A 469 36.62 -12.92 -16.47
N VAL A 470 36.67 -13.21 -15.18
CA VAL A 470 37.72 -13.96 -14.51
C VAL A 470 37.05 -15.02 -13.67
N ASP A 471 37.10 -16.27 -14.12
CA ASP A 471 37.22 -17.43 -13.25
C ASP A 471 37.62 -18.67 -14.08
N GLU A 472 38.92 -18.91 -14.15
CA GLU A 472 39.55 -20.21 -13.89
C GLU A 472 41.03 -19.92 -13.62
N LYS A 473 41.50 -20.17 -12.39
CA LYS A 473 42.94 -20.27 -12.14
C LYS A 473 43.40 -21.57 -12.77
N THR A 474 44.09 -21.49 -13.91
CA THR A 474 44.99 -22.57 -14.31
C THR A 474 46.10 -22.70 -13.26
N GLU A 475 46.65 -23.91 -13.11
CA GLU A 475 47.65 -24.25 -12.07
C GLU A 475 48.90 -23.34 -12.06
N ASP A 476 49.11 -22.53 -13.10
CA ASP A 476 50.22 -21.57 -13.23
C ASP A 476 49.90 -20.14 -12.74
N GLY A 477 48.71 -19.88 -12.17
CA GLY A 477 48.41 -18.64 -11.45
C GLY A 477 48.21 -17.38 -12.30
N VAL A 478 48.19 -17.48 -13.64
CA VAL A 478 47.91 -16.35 -14.55
C VAL A 478 46.46 -16.44 -15.03
N ALA A 479 45.64 -15.46 -14.65
CA ALA A 479 44.26 -15.34 -15.11
C ALA A 479 44.21 -14.95 -16.60
N THR A 480 43.72 -15.82 -17.47
CA THR A 480 43.46 -15.51 -18.88
C THR A 480 42.03 -15.02 -19.09
N LEU A 481 41.89 -13.80 -19.62
CA LEU A 481 40.61 -13.21 -20.03
C LEU A 481 40.01 -13.98 -21.22
N HIS A 482 38.81 -14.50 -21.06
CA HIS A 482 38.19 -15.39 -22.04
C HIS A 482 37.72 -14.68 -23.35
N ARG A 483 37.72 -13.34 -23.40
CA ARG A 483 37.28 -12.53 -24.56
C ARG A 483 37.99 -11.16 -24.65
N PRO A 484 39.20 -11.08 -25.25
CA PRO A 484 39.94 -9.81 -25.39
C PRO A 484 39.27 -8.79 -26.31
N ASP A 485 38.43 -9.25 -27.24
CA ASP A 485 37.61 -8.44 -28.16
C ASP A 485 36.60 -7.54 -27.45
N LYS A 486 36.10 -7.94 -26.28
CA LYS A 486 35.15 -7.15 -25.49
C LYS A 486 35.79 -6.21 -24.47
N ALA A 487 37.10 -6.33 -24.23
CA ALA A 487 37.82 -5.47 -23.30
C ALA A 487 38.04 -4.05 -23.87
N GLU A 488 38.19 -3.92 -25.18
CA GLU A 488 38.22 -2.62 -25.87
C GLU A 488 36.86 -1.94 -25.88
N GLU A 489 35.78 -2.72 -26.00
CA GLU A 489 34.41 -2.22 -25.91
C GLU A 489 34.08 -1.69 -24.50
N LEU A 490 34.57 -2.37 -23.46
CA LEU A 490 34.47 -1.92 -22.07
C LEU A 490 35.25 -0.63 -21.82
N LYS A 491 36.50 -0.52 -22.31
CA LYS A 491 37.30 0.71 -22.23
C LYS A 491 36.66 1.87 -22.99
N ARG A 492 35.96 1.60 -24.09
CA ARG A 492 35.20 2.61 -24.84
C ARG A 492 34.00 3.13 -24.05
N LEU A 493 33.30 2.25 -23.32
CA LEU A 493 32.10 2.57 -22.52
C LEU A 493 32.43 3.19 -21.14
N GLU A 494 33.66 3.02 -20.66
CA GLU A 494 34.15 3.63 -19.41
C GLU A 494 34.63 5.08 -19.60
N GLN A 495 34.79 5.55 -20.85
CA GLN A 495 35.17 6.95 -21.11
C GLN A 495 33.94 7.87 -21.02
N PRO A 496 33.95 8.89 -20.14
CA PRO A 496 32.81 9.77 -19.89
C PRO A 496 32.40 10.67 -21.06
N GLY A 497 33.05 10.57 -22.22
CA GLY A 497 32.78 11.35 -23.43
C GLY A 497 32.20 10.56 -24.60
N ASN A 498 31.89 9.27 -24.44
CA ASN A 498 31.29 8.43 -25.50
C ASN A 498 29.79 8.12 -25.28
N PHE A 499 29.11 8.94 -24.48
CA PHE A 499 27.65 8.94 -24.36
C PHE A 499 27.05 10.19 -25.01
#